data_AF-A0A6G0K9L6-F1
#
_entry.id   AF-A0A6G0K9L6-F1
#
_cell.length_a   1.000
_cell.length_b   1.000
_cell.length_c   1.000
_cell.angle_alpha   90.00
_cell.angle_beta   90.00
_cell.angle_gamma   90.00
#
_symmetry.space_group_name_H-M   'P 1'
#
loop_
_entity.id
_entity.type
_entity.pdbx_description
1 polymer ?
#
loop_
_entity_poly.entity_id
_entity_poly.type
_entity_poly.pdbx_seq_one_letter_code
_entity_poly.pdbx_strand_id
1 'polypeptide(L)'
;MQGVDRLDQICARFSLADGHSFKRWHKKLGLALIDVARANAYLTRKLAVNMSKERDPHRAFVTELISELLSGKWKEAPSERQMFYTDTSSGEDVPEQASPSSTVWIAGGNGDTRNTGSPQKCCSAVASKHFYTDMNRKRRKCVVCRWEGRYATEVTDVGVLHNVCLCQSVHVSNKPYTCPQTTWTCWEKYHRFYLPNKLFSSTGKVRTSSPLCKLKREQQEHNGNANDTDTGDTVVSSRRTAVRAIAL
;
A
#
# COMPACT_ATOMS: atom_id res chain seq x y z
N MET A 1 -1.01 -24.70 34.34
CA MET A 1 -2.41 -24.35 33.99
C MET A 1 -2.79 -22.89 34.21
N GLN A 2 -2.06 -22.09 35.02
CA GLN A 2 -2.45 -20.71 35.37
C GLN A 2 -2.13 -19.61 34.33
N GLY A 3 -1.56 -19.97 33.16
CA GLY A 3 -1.09 -18.97 32.19
C GLY A 3 -2.21 -18.12 31.62
N VAL A 4 -3.35 -18.76 31.31
CA VAL A 4 -4.54 -18.09 30.78
C VAL A 4 -5.14 -17.14 31.83
N ASP A 5 -5.30 -17.60 33.08
CA ASP A 5 -5.85 -16.77 34.16
C ASP A 5 -4.98 -15.55 34.45
N ARG A 6 -3.65 -15.69 34.39
CA ARG A 6 -2.72 -14.57 34.57
C ARG A 6 -2.81 -13.56 33.43
N LEU A 7 -2.95 -14.04 32.18
CA LEU A 7 -3.16 -13.14 31.04
C LEU A 7 -4.49 -12.41 31.17
N ASP A 8 -5.55 -13.10 31.57
CA ASP A 8 -6.87 -12.53 31.77
C ASP A 8 -6.85 -11.42 32.84
N GLN A 9 -6.16 -11.64 33.96
CA GLN A 9 -5.96 -10.61 35.00
C GLN A 9 -5.24 -9.35 34.46
N ILE A 10 -4.26 -9.52 33.57
CA ILE A 10 -3.55 -8.39 32.95
C ILE A 10 -4.48 -7.66 31.99
N CYS A 11 -5.23 -8.38 31.16
CA CYS A 11 -6.22 -7.81 30.25
C CYS A 11 -7.29 -7.00 31.01
N ALA A 12 -7.87 -7.60 32.06
CA ALA A 12 -8.96 -7.05 32.85
C ALA A 12 -8.61 -5.70 33.50
N ARG A 13 -7.36 -5.52 33.95
CA ARG A 13 -6.93 -4.35 34.72
C ARG A 13 -7.13 -3.00 34.02
N PHE A 14 -7.02 -2.97 32.69
CA PHE A 14 -7.26 -1.77 31.88
C PHE A 14 -8.27 -2.04 30.75
N SER A 15 -9.14 -3.03 30.94
CA SER A 15 -10.04 -3.56 29.90
C SER A 15 -10.91 -2.46 29.27
N LEU A 16 -10.84 -2.35 27.95
CA LEU A 16 -11.75 -1.53 27.15
C LEU A 16 -13.07 -2.28 26.90
N ALA A 17 -12.99 -3.60 26.74
CA ALA A 17 -14.14 -4.44 26.45
C ALA A 17 -15.15 -4.49 27.62
N ASP A 18 -14.68 -4.40 28.86
CA ASP A 18 -15.53 -4.45 30.05
C ASP A 18 -16.11 -3.09 30.42
N GLY A 19 -15.44 -2.00 30.05
CA GLY A 19 -15.94 -0.63 30.28
C GLY A 19 -17.12 -0.23 29.39
N HIS A 20 -17.43 -1.01 28.35
CA HIS A 20 -18.42 -0.65 27.34
C HIS A 20 -19.39 -1.79 26.98
N SER A 21 -20.67 -1.43 26.86
CA SER A 21 -21.73 -2.32 26.38
C SER A 21 -22.17 -1.94 24.97
N PHE A 22 -22.21 -2.91 24.06
CA PHE A 22 -22.63 -2.71 22.66
C PHE A 22 -23.75 -3.67 22.27
N LYS A 23 -24.71 -3.17 21.46
CA LYS A 23 -25.75 -4.01 20.84
C LYS A 23 -25.20 -5.03 19.85
N ARG A 24 -24.04 -4.75 19.25
CA ARG A 24 -23.41 -5.61 18.23
C ARG A 24 -22.17 -6.27 18.80
N TRP A 25 -22.18 -7.59 18.91
CA TRP A 25 -21.13 -8.38 19.56
C TRP A 25 -19.72 -8.16 18.96
N HIS A 26 -19.62 -7.95 17.65
CA HIS A 26 -18.33 -7.75 16.98
C HIS A 26 -17.60 -6.48 17.43
N LYS A 27 -18.31 -5.45 17.91
CA LYS A 27 -17.66 -4.26 18.48
C LYS A 27 -16.98 -4.59 19.80
N LYS A 28 -17.64 -5.40 20.64
CA LYS A 28 -17.07 -5.89 21.90
C LYS A 28 -15.88 -6.81 21.63
N LEU A 29 -15.97 -7.69 20.62
CA LEU A 29 -14.81 -8.48 20.17
C LEU A 29 -13.64 -7.59 19.75
N GLY A 30 -13.89 -6.53 18.97
CA GLY A 30 -12.85 -5.59 18.55
C GLY A 30 -12.10 -4.96 19.72
N LEU A 31 -12.80 -4.58 20.80
CA LEU A 31 -12.16 -4.07 22.01
C LEU A 31 -11.38 -5.15 22.77
N ALA A 32 -11.93 -6.36 22.87
CA ALA A 32 -11.24 -7.47 23.53
C ALA A 32 -9.92 -7.83 22.82
N LEU A 33 -9.87 -7.73 21.49
CA LEU A 33 -8.62 -7.90 20.73
C LEU A 33 -7.58 -6.81 21.07
N ILE A 34 -8.02 -5.56 21.28
CA ILE A 34 -7.14 -4.48 21.71
C ILE A 34 -6.61 -4.74 23.13
N ASP A 35 -7.44 -5.25 24.03
CA ASP A 35 -7.02 -5.60 25.40
C ASP A 35 -5.93 -6.67 25.41
N VAL A 36 -6.08 -7.73 24.60
CA VAL A 36 -5.07 -8.78 24.42
C VAL A 36 -3.79 -8.22 23.79
N ALA A 37 -3.91 -7.39 22.74
CA ALA A 37 -2.75 -6.79 22.09
C ALA A 37 -1.94 -5.90 23.06
N ARG A 38 -2.63 -5.10 23.87
CA ARG A 38 -2.01 -4.25 24.90
C ARG A 38 -1.31 -5.10 25.97
N ALA A 39 -1.95 -6.15 26.47
CA ALA A 39 -1.35 -7.05 27.46
C ALA A 39 -0.08 -7.72 26.93
N ASN A 40 -0.11 -8.20 25.69
CA ASN A 40 1.05 -8.79 25.03
C ASN A 40 2.18 -7.76 24.85
N ALA A 41 1.86 -6.55 24.39
CA ALA A 41 2.86 -5.48 24.23
C ALA A 41 3.51 -5.10 25.57
N TYR A 42 2.74 -5.03 26.66
CA TYR A 42 3.25 -4.80 28.01
C TYR A 42 4.20 -5.92 28.45
N LEU A 43 3.80 -7.19 28.25
CA LEU A 43 4.64 -8.34 28.61
C LEU A 43 5.95 -8.35 27.82
N THR A 44 5.90 -8.08 26.51
CA THR A 44 7.11 -7.97 25.68
C THR A 44 8.02 -6.83 26.17
N ARG A 45 7.46 -5.66 26.49
CA ARG A 45 8.25 -4.55 27.04
C ARG A 45 8.89 -4.91 28.38
N LYS A 46 8.17 -5.63 29.24
CA LYS A 46 8.69 -6.09 30.54
C LYS A 46 9.86 -7.07 30.38
N LEU A 47 9.91 -7.83 29.29
CA LEU A 47 11.04 -8.70 28.97
C LEU A 47 12.25 -7.91 28.43
N ALA A 48 12.00 -6.86 27.63
CA ALA A 48 13.05 -6.08 26.99
C ALA A 48 13.63 -4.97 27.87
N VAL A 49 12.84 -4.40 28.79
CA VAL A 49 13.20 -3.24 29.61
C VAL A 49 13.05 -3.58 31.09
N ASN A 50 14.07 -3.27 31.88
CA ASN A 50 14.02 -3.45 33.31
C ASN A 50 13.11 -2.39 33.96
N MET A 51 11.88 -2.77 34.30
CA MET A 51 10.86 -1.88 34.87
C MET A 51 10.81 -1.91 36.42
N SER A 52 11.88 -2.38 37.07
CA SER A 52 11.96 -2.56 38.53
C SER A 52 11.90 -1.25 39.33
N LYS A 53 12.19 -0.11 38.71
CA LYS A 53 12.19 1.21 39.35
C LYS A 53 10.80 1.86 39.44
N GLU A 54 9.81 1.32 38.74
CA GLU A 54 8.47 1.91 38.67
C GLU A 54 7.53 1.31 39.72
N ARG A 55 6.83 2.17 40.47
CA ARG A 55 5.83 1.74 41.46
C ARG A 55 4.66 0.97 40.83
N ASP A 56 4.32 1.28 39.59
CA ASP A 56 3.24 0.64 38.84
C ASP A 56 3.56 0.59 37.33
N PRO A 57 4.35 -0.41 36.90
CA PRO A 57 4.91 -0.44 35.55
C PRO A 57 3.82 -0.62 34.47
N HIS A 58 2.72 -1.29 34.80
CA HIS A 58 1.63 -1.46 33.84
C HIS A 58 0.90 -0.13 33.59
N ARG A 59 0.64 0.68 34.61
CA ARG A 59 0.02 1.99 34.43
C ARG A 59 0.93 2.95 33.65
N ALA A 60 2.21 3.00 34.00
CA ALA A 60 3.20 3.82 33.30
C ALA A 60 3.27 3.46 31.81
N PHE A 61 3.34 2.16 31.49
CA PHE A 61 3.26 1.66 30.13
C PHE A 61 2.02 2.15 29.38
N VAL A 62 0.83 2.04 29.99
CA VAL A 62 -0.43 2.45 29.35
C VAL A 62 -0.46 3.96 29.11
N THR A 63 0.02 4.78 30.05
CA THR A 63 0.08 6.25 29.89
C THR A 63 1.01 6.66 28.75
N GLU A 64 2.16 6.01 28.62
CA GLU A 64 3.10 6.26 27.53
C GLU A 64 2.53 5.81 26.18
N LEU A 65 1.94 4.61 26.13
CA LEU A 65 1.27 4.08 24.94
C LEU A 65 0.19 5.04 24.43
N ILE A 66 -0.66 5.57 25.31
CA ILE A 66 -1.69 6.56 24.94
C ILE A 66 -1.03 7.81 24.36
N SER A 67 0.04 8.30 25.00
CA SER A 67 0.75 9.50 24.56
C SER A 67 1.39 9.31 23.18
N GLU A 68 1.98 8.15 22.90
CA GLU A 68 2.54 7.80 21.59
C GLU A 68 1.47 7.66 20.50
N LEU A 69 0.34 7.02 20.82
CA LEU A 69 -0.79 6.85 19.90
C LEU A 69 -1.39 8.20 19.50
N LEU A 70 -1.57 9.11 20.47
CA LEU A 70 -2.11 10.45 20.23
C LEU A 70 -1.13 11.38 19.52
N SER A 71 0.15 11.35 19.90
CA SER A 71 1.19 12.15 19.25
C SER A 71 1.54 11.65 17.85
N GLY A 72 1.21 10.39 17.53
CA GLY A 72 1.52 9.77 16.25
C GLY A 72 2.96 9.27 16.13
N LYS A 73 3.76 9.32 17.20
CA LYS A 73 5.15 8.81 17.26
C LYS A 73 5.29 7.36 16.83
N TRP A 74 4.25 6.54 17.06
CA TRP A 74 4.21 5.15 16.59
C TRP A 74 4.45 4.99 15.09
N LYS A 75 4.20 6.03 14.27
CA LYS A 75 4.46 6.02 12.83
C LYS A 75 5.96 6.07 12.48
N GLU A 76 6.80 6.48 13.42
CA GLU A 76 8.25 6.53 13.29
C GLU A 76 8.91 5.22 13.75
N ALA A 77 8.14 4.30 14.33
CA ALA A 77 8.65 3.00 14.75
C ALA A 77 9.19 2.22 13.53
N PRO A 78 10.35 1.55 13.66
CA PRO A 78 10.89 0.73 12.58
C PRO A 78 9.83 -0.25 12.07
N SER A 79 9.55 -0.24 10.76
CA SER A 79 8.58 -1.16 10.17
C SER A 79 8.92 -2.61 10.54
N GLU A 80 7.90 -3.43 10.81
CA GLU A 80 7.81 -4.83 11.31
C GLU A 80 8.85 -5.89 10.84
N ARG A 81 9.96 -5.54 10.19
CA ARG A 81 11.00 -6.45 9.69
C ARG A 81 12.24 -6.57 10.58
N GLN A 82 12.27 -5.95 11.76
CA GLN A 82 13.40 -6.02 12.70
C GLN A 82 13.01 -6.48 14.10
N MET A 83 12.06 -7.42 14.26
CA MET A 83 12.04 -8.22 15.49
C MET A 83 13.14 -9.28 15.40
N PHE A 84 14.40 -8.84 15.49
CA PHE A 84 15.51 -9.74 15.77
C PHE A 84 15.42 -10.08 17.26
N TYR A 85 15.06 -11.32 17.57
CA TYR A 85 15.42 -11.90 18.85
C TYR A 85 16.95 -11.97 18.86
N THR A 86 17.61 -11.01 19.50
CA THR A 86 19.05 -11.09 19.74
C THR A 86 19.29 -12.27 20.68
N ASP A 87 19.74 -13.39 20.11
CA ASP A 87 20.30 -14.46 20.90
C ASP A 87 21.59 -13.91 21.52
N THR A 88 21.64 -13.82 22.84
CA THR A 88 22.78 -13.26 23.58
C THR A 88 23.86 -14.32 23.68
N SER A 89 24.43 -14.75 22.56
CA SER A 89 25.64 -15.56 22.54
C SER A 89 26.29 -15.62 21.16
N SER A 90 27.05 -14.57 20.80
CA SER A 90 28.33 -14.64 20.07
C SER A 90 28.65 -13.25 19.51
N GLY A 91 29.78 -12.69 19.94
CA GLY A 91 30.35 -11.52 19.31
C GLY A 91 31.07 -11.96 18.05
N GLU A 92 30.49 -11.65 16.89
CA GLU A 92 31.21 -11.56 15.63
C GLU A 92 30.66 -10.35 14.86
N ASP A 93 31.56 -9.45 14.48
CA ASP A 93 31.28 -8.26 13.68
C ASP A 93 30.70 -8.67 12.32
N VAL A 94 29.40 -8.43 12.12
CA VAL A 94 28.73 -8.58 10.82
C VAL A 94 28.68 -7.20 10.15
N PRO A 95 29.12 -7.07 8.89
CA PRO A 95 29.13 -5.79 8.19
C PRO A 95 27.72 -5.24 8.06
N GLU A 96 27.61 -3.92 8.20
CA GLU A 96 26.40 -3.10 8.09
C GLU A 96 25.69 -3.32 6.75
N GLN A 97 24.93 -4.41 6.68
CA GLN A 97 24.05 -4.72 5.57
C GLN A 97 22.80 -3.88 5.77
N ALA A 98 22.81 -2.67 5.19
CA ALA A 98 21.67 -1.77 5.11
C ALA A 98 20.48 -2.51 4.48
N SER A 99 19.66 -3.10 5.34
CA SER A 99 18.50 -3.90 4.99
C SER A 99 17.26 -3.01 5.10
N PRO A 100 16.31 -3.09 4.15
CA PRO A 100 15.50 -1.95 3.74
C PRO A 100 14.33 -1.77 4.70
N SER A 101 14.54 -0.92 5.71
CA SER A 101 13.43 -0.28 6.41
C SER A 101 12.88 0.87 5.56
N SER A 102 11.57 0.91 5.53
CA SER A 102 10.68 1.86 4.92
C SER A 102 11.01 3.31 5.27
N THR A 103 11.04 4.17 4.25
CA THR A 103 11.25 5.63 4.33
C THR A 103 12.72 6.02 4.32
N VAL A 104 13.19 6.45 3.15
CA VAL A 104 14.44 7.21 3.04
C VAL A 104 14.09 8.66 3.36
N TRP A 105 14.60 9.15 4.49
CA TRP A 105 14.57 10.56 4.84
C TRP A 105 15.75 11.25 4.17
N ILE A 106 15.51 12.05 3.14
CA ILE A 106 16.54 12.94 2.60
C ILE A 106 16.59 14.14 3.54
N ALA A 107 17.63 14.22 4.38
CA ALA A 107 18.02 15.50 4.97
C ALA A 107 18.43 16.40 3.80
N GLY A 108 17.79 17.57 3.66
CA GLY A 108 18.13 18.53 2.64
C GLY A 108 19.62 18.85 2.70
N GLY A 109 20.36 18.53 1.65
CA GLY A 109 21.73 18.96 1.48
C GLY A 109 21.77 20.49 1.49
N ASN A 110 22.66 21.05 2.30
CA ASN A 110 22.91 22.49 2.43
C ASN A 110 23.04 23.15 1.05
N GLY A 111 22.10 24.05 0.75
CA GLY A 111 22.09 24.81 -0.48
C GLY A 111 20.80 25.59 -0.64
N ASP A 112 20.72 26.70 0.09
CA ASP A 112 19.79 27.83 -0.06
C ASP A 112 18.31 27.74 0.37
N THR A 113 18.02 28.69 1.26
CA THR A 113 16.74 29.37 1.53
C THR A 113 15.55 28.59 2.09
N ARG A 114 15.37 28.78 3.41
CA ARG A 114 14.10 28.97 4.14
C ARG A 114 12.87 28.32 3.49
N ASN A 115 12.57 27.09 3.91
CA ASN A 115 11.20 26.66 4.10
C ASN A 115 11.14 25.58 5.19
N THR A 116 10.53 25.92 6.33
CA THR A 116 10.14 24.98 7.39
C THR A 116 9.00 24.11 6.87
N GLY A 117 9.33 23.17 5.98
CA GLY A 117 8.40 22.20 5.43
C GLY A 117 8.30 20.97 6.33
N SER A 118 7.08 20.54 6.62
CA SER A 118 6.78 19.22 7.17
C SER A 118 7.46 18.12 6.35
N PRO A 119 7.94 17.02 6.95
CA PRO A 119 8.62 15.95 6.23
C PRO A 119 7.77 15.42 5.06
N GLN A 120 8.28 15.49 3.83
CA GLN A 120 7.57 14.98 2.66
C GLN A 120 7.57 13.44 2.66
N LYS A 121 6.39 12.84 2.53
CA LYS A 121 6.24 11.37 2.36
C LYS A 121 6.78 10.97 0.99
N CYS A 122 8.00 10.45 0.94
CA CYS A 122 8.59 9.90 -0.28
C CYS A 122 8.25 8.40 -0.40
N CYS A 123 7.72 8.00 -1.55
CA CYS A 123 7.46 6.59 -1.85
C CYS A 123 8.79 5.85 -2.08
N SER A 124 8.98 4.71 -1.42
CA SER A 124 10.14 3.83 -1.62
C SER A 124 9.76 2.61 -2.43
N ALA A 125 10.67 2.18 -3.31
CA ALA A 125 10.53 1.00 -4.15
C ALA A 125 11.02 -0.25 -3.40
N VAL A 126 10.16 -1.26 -3.27
CA VAL A 126 10.53 -2.57 -2.72
C VAL A 126 10.25 -3.64 -3.77
N ALA A 127 11.21 -4.50 -4.07
CA ALA A 127 11.02 -5.54 -5.08
C ALA A 127 9.78 -6.40 -4.79
N SER A 128 8.87 -6.50 -5.76
CA SER A 128 7.55 -7.14 -5.59
C SER A 128 7.63 -8.61 -5.17
N LYS A 129 8.76 -9.28 -5.44
CA LYS A 129 9.02 -10.66 -5.01
C LYS A 129 9.11 -10.81 -3.49
N HIS A 130 9.64 -9.81 -2.79
CA HIS A 130 9.76 -9.80 -1.33
C HIS A 130 8.51 -9.27 -0.63
N PHE A 131 7.64 -8.54 -1.34
CA PHE A 131 6.41 -7.99 -0.79
C PHE A 131 5.21 -8.94 -0.95
N TYR A 132 5.21 -9.76 -1.99
CA TYR A 132 4.18 -10.76 -2.23
C TYR A 132 4.83 -12.14 -2.33
N THR A 133 4.96 -12.85 -1.22
CA THR A 133 5.47 -14.23 -1.23
C THR A 133 4.49 -15.17 -1.92
N ASP A 134 3.18 -14.99 -1.69
CA ASP A 134 2.14 -15.96 -2.08
C ASP A 134 1.12 -15.46 -3.13
N MET A 135 1.27 -14.25 -3.66
CA MET A 135 0.28 -13.70 -4.60
C MET A 135 0.59 -14.03 -6.07
N ASN A 136 -0.45 -14.43 -6.81
CA ASN A 136 -0.41 -14.72 -8.25
C ASN A 136 0.25 -13.60 -9.07
N ARG A 137 1.12 -13.96 -10.03
CA ARG A 137 1.79 -13.05 -10.98
C ARG A 137 0.84 -12.04 -11.62
N LYS A 138 -0.45 -12.39 -11.81
CA LYS A 138 -1.50 -11.48 -12.32
C LYS A 138 -1.71 -10.22 -11.47
N ARG A 139 -1.42 -10.25 -10.16
CA ARG A 139 -1.53 -9.09 -9.26
C ARG A 139 -0.26 -8.22 -9.20
N ARG A 140 0.87 -8.69 -9.74
CA ARG A 140 2.16 -7.97 -9.75
C ARG A 140 2.41 -7.14 -11.01
N LYS A 141 1.36 -6.93 -11.81
CA LYS A 141 1.45 -6.25 -13.11
C LYS A 141 1.62 -4.75 -12.93
N CYS A 142 2.56 -4.16 -13.68
CA CYS A 142 2.75 -2.71 -13.69
C CYS A 142 1.45 -1.99 -14.07
N VAL A 143 0.98 -1.10 -13.19
CA VAL A 143 -0.28 -0.37 -13.41
C VAL A 143 -0.17 0.66 -14.55
N VAL A 144 1.02 1.24 -14.76
CA VAL A 144 1.29 2.18 -15.84
C VAL A 144 1.35 1.46 -17.19
N CYS A 145 2.07 0.35 -17.30
CA CYS A 145 2.07 -0.46 -18.53
C CYS A 145 0.66 -0.92 -18.89
N ARG A 146 -0.14 -1.35 -17.92
CA ARG A 146 -1.55 -1.69 -18.15
C ARG A 146 -2.36 -0.50 -18.66
N TRP A 147 -2.14 0.69 -18.12
CA TRP A 147 -2.84 1.91 -18.56
C TRP A 147 -2.49 2.30 -20.00
N GLU A 148 -1.20 2.29 -20.32
CA GLU A 148 -0.66 2.66 -21.64
C GLU A 148 -0.93 1.57 -22.71
N GLY A 149 -1.49 0.43 -22.32
CA GLY A 149 -1.90 -0.65 -23.22
C GLY A 149 -0.77 -1.62 -23.59
N ARG A 150 0.21 -1.80 -22.69
CA ARG A 150 1.36 -2.70 -22.86
C ARG A 150 1.21 -3.97 -22.03
N TYR A 151 1.93 -5.02 -22.45
CA TYR A 151 2.00 -6.29 -21.73
C TYR A 151 2.81 -6.10 -20.43
N ALA A 152 2.13 -6.11 -19.30
CA ALA A 152 2.73 -5.87 -17.99
C ALA A 152 3.35 -7.17 -17.42
N THR A 153 4.45 -7.64 -18.01
CA THR A 153 5.15 -8.89 -17.62
C THR A 153 6.48 -8.70 -16.89
N GLU A 154 6.98 -7.47 -16.82
CA GLU A 154 8.30 -7.20 -16.25
C GLU A 154 8.32 -7.26 -14.72
N VAL A 155 9.53 -7.41 -14.17
CA VAL A 155 9.80 -7.31 -12.73
C VAL A 155 9.36 -5.93 -12.26
N THR A 156 8.46 -5.91 -11.27
CA THR A 156 7.95 -4.67 -10.69
C THR A 156 8.46 -4.50 -9.27
N ASP A 157 8.60 -3.24 -8.88
CA ASP A 157 8.71 -2.83 -7.50
C ASP A 157 7.34 -2.36 -7.00
N VAL A 158 7.06 -2.62 -5.74
CA VAL A 158 5.86 -2.15 -5.05
C VAL A 158 6.19 -0.78 -4.44
N GLY A 159 5.43 0.24 -4.84
CA GLY A 159 5.42 1.51 -4.14
C GLY A 159 4.70 1.35 -2.81
N VAL A 160 5.44 1.31 -1.69
CA VAL A 160 4.91 0.93 -0.37
C VAL A 160 3.79 1.87 0.10
N LEU A 161 3.86 3.17 -0.24
CA LEU A 161 2.83 4.14 0.13
C LEU A 161 1.53 4.02 -0.66
N HIS A 162 1.58 3.40 -1.83
CA HIS A 162 0.49 3.40 -2.80
C HIS A 162 -0.01 2.00 -3.13
N ASN A 163 0.69 0.97 -2.64
CA ASN A 163 0.42 -0.44 -2.86
C ASN A 163 0.18 -0.77 -4.35
N VAL A 164 1.00 -0.15 -5.22
CA VAL A 164 0.97 -0.36 -6.67
C VAL A 164 2.27 -0.97 -7.14
N CYS A 165 2.17 -1.85 -8.13
CA CYS A 165 3.33 -2.41 -8.81
C CYS A 165 3.73 -1.50 -9.99
N LEU A 166 5.02 -1.14 -10.06
CA LEU A 166 5.60 -0.26 -11.08
C LEU A 166 6.91 -0.90 -11.58
N CYS A 167 7.16 -0.89 -12.88
CA CYS A 167 8.49 -1.26 -13.40
C CYS A 167 9.39 -0.02 -13.46
N GLN A 168 10.70 -0.24 -13.49
CA GLN A 168 11.68 0.83 -13.71
C GLN A 168 12.02 1.03 -15.19
N SER A 169 11.26 0.40 -16.09
CA SER A 169 11.49 0.50 -17.52
C SER A 169 11.00 1.83 -18.08
N VAL A 170 11.79 2.39 -18.99
CA VAL A 170 11.44 3.55 -19.80
C VAL A 170 10.66 3.08 -21.01
N HIS A 171 9.53 3.72 -21.28
CA HIS A 171 8.74 3.42 -22.46
C HIS A 171 8.16 4.68 -23.08
N VAL A 172 8.15 4.72 -24.41
CA VAL A 172 7.55 5.81 -25.17
C VAL A 172 6.08 5.51 -25.43
N SER A 173 5.22 6.51 -25.29
CA SER A 173 3.82 6.44 -25.70
C SER A 173 3.42 7.77 -26.31
N ASN A 174 2.88 7.72 -27.53
CA ASN A 174 2.46 8.91 -28.28
C ASN A 174 0.96 9.19 -28.13
N LYS A 175 0.31 8.59 -27.13
CA LYS A 175 -1.12 8.72 -26.91
C LYS A 175 -1.38 9.95 -26.04
N PRO A 176 -2.33 10.83 -26.37
CA PRO A 176 -2.52 12.09 -25.63
C PRO A 176 -3.00 11.89 -24.19
N TYR A 177 -3.56 10.72 -23.84
CA TYR A 177 -3.93 10.36 -22.46
C TYR A 177 -2.77 9.72 -21.66
N THR A 178 -1.56 9.71 -22.21
CA THR A 178 -0.37 9.14 -21.57
C THR A 178 0.65 10.21 -21.23
N CYS A 179 1.64 9.85 -20.39
CA CYS A 179 2.67 10.81 -20.00
C CYS A 179 3.50 11.18 -21.24
N PRO A 180 3.68 12.48 -21.56
CA PRO A 180 4.42 12.92 -22.75
C PRO A 180 5.94 12.73 -22.61
N GLN A 181 6.42 12.48 -21.39
CA GLN A 181 7.84 12.33 -21.11
C GLN A 181 8.33 10.95 -21.57
N THR A 182 9.27 10.97 -22.50
CA THR A 182 9.81 9.77 -23.18
C THR A 182 10.97 9.14 -22.43
N THR A 183 11.65 9.90 -21.56
CA THR A 183 12.80 9.46 -20.78
C THR A 183 12.43 8.89 -19.41
N TRP A 184 11.16 9.02 -19.01
CA TRP A 184 10.71 8.62 -17.67
C TRP A 184 10.36 7.14 -17.57
N THR A 185 10.81 6.54 -16.49
CA THR A 185 10.42 5.20 -16.07
C THR A 185 8.93 5.15 -15.70
N CYS A 186 8.31 3.97 -15.70
CA CYS A 186 6.94 3.83 -15.18
C CYS A 186 6.81 4.30 -13.72
N TRP A 187 7.87 4.20 -12.93
CA TRP A 187 7.94 4.75 -11.58
C TRP A 187 7.80 6.28 -11.56
N GLU A 188 8.60 6.97 -12.36
CA GLU A 188 8.57 8.44 -12.44
C GLU A 188 7.28 8.95 -13.04
N LYS A 189 6.78 8.31 -14.11
CA LYS A 189 5.47 8.61 -14.70
C LYS A 189 4.36 8.51 -13.68
N TYR A 190 4.38 7.48 -12.82
CA TYR A 190 3.38 7.32 -11.78
C TYR A 190 3.38 8.50 -10.81
N HIS A 191 4.54 8.83 -10.23
CA HIS A 191 4.63 9.84 -9.16
C HIS A 191 4.51 11.27 -9.68
N ARG A 192 5.11 11.57 -10.83
CA ARG A 192 5.21 12.95 -11.36
C ARG A 192 4.04 13.33 -12.27
N PHE A 193 3.38 12.37 -12.91
CA PHE A 193 2.31 12.65 -13.86
C PHE A 193 0.96 12.03 -13.45
N TYR A 194 0.89 10.72 -13.25
CA TYR A 194 -0.40 10.05 -13.05
C TYR A 194 -1.03 10.25 -11.67
N LEU A 195 -0.21 10.33 -10.63
CA LEU A 195 -0.66 10.56 -9.26
C LEU A 195 -1.24 11.98 -9.08
N PRO A 196 -0.57 13.07 -9.51
CA PRO A 196 -1.15 14.42 -9.50
C PRO A 196 -2.44 14.54 -10.30
N ASN A 197 -2.52 13.84 -11.45
CA ASN A 197 -3.72 13.80 -12.30
C ASN A 197 -4.84 12.91 -11.74
N LYS A 198 -4.67 12.35 -10.53
CA LYS A 198 -5.65 11.48 -9.86
C LYS A 198 -6.14 10.33 -10.75
N LEU A 199 -5.27 9.80 -11.61
CA LEU A 199 -5.64 8.72 -12.52
C LEU A 199 -5.94 7.43 -11.76
N PHE A 200 -5.16 7.14 -10.72
CA PHE A 200 -5.27 5.91 -9.93
C PHE A 200 -5.90 6.17 -8.56
N SER A 201 -6.65 5.20 -8.04
CA SER A 201 -7.05 5.11 -6.64
C SER A 201 -5.84 4.79 -5.75
N SER A 202 -6.05 4.86 -4.43
CA SER A 202 -5.11 4.36 -3.42
C SER A 202 -4.82 2.86 -3.52
N THR A 203 -5.54 2.14 -4.39
CA THR A 203 -5.38 0.70 -4.66
C THR A 203 -4.92 0.42 -6.10
N GLY A 204 -4.53 1.46 -6.86
CA GLY A 204 -4.06 1.30 -8.25
C GLY A 204 -5.15 1.04 -9.29
N LYS A 205 -6.44 1.22 -8.95
CA LYS A 205 -7.55 1.14 -9.91
C LYS A 205 -7.70 2.47 -10.65
N VAL A 206 -7.99 2.41 -11.93
CA VAL A 206 -8.21 3.62 -12.75
C VAL A 206 -9.51 4.31 -12.32
N ARG A 207 -9.46 5.63 -12.14
CA ARG A 207 -10.63 6.47 -11.85
C ARG A 207 -11.26 6.96 -13.15
N THR A 208 -12.50 6.56 -13.39
CA THR A 208 -13.30 6.98 -14.56
C THR A 208 -13.58 8.49 -14.58
N SER A 209 -13.49 9.17 -13.44
CA SER A 209 -13.64 10.62 -13.32
C SER A 209 -12.38 11.40 -13.73
N SER A 210 -11.22 10.75 -13.85
CA SER A 210 -9.97 11.43 -14.18
C SER A 210 -10.00 12.02 -15.59
N PRO A 211 -9.41 13.22 -15.82
CA PRO A 211 -9.37 13.84 -17.15
C PRO A 211 -8.74 12.92 -18.20
N LEU A 212 -7.65 12.23 -17.84
CA LEU A 212 -6.97 11.27 -18.72
C LEU A 212 -7.86 10.08 -19.10
N CYS A 213 -8.76 9.64 -18.22
CA CYS A 213 -9.70 8.56 -18.52
C CYS A 213 -10.87 9.01 -19.40
N LYS A 214 -11.26 10.29 -19.35
CA LYS A 214 -12.22 10.87 -20.29
C LYS A 214 -11.58 10.99 -21.68
N LEU A 215 -10.38 11.55 -21.76
CA LEU A 215 -9.63 11.69 -23.00
C LEU A 215 -9.37 10.34 -23.71
N LYS A 216 -9.06 9.29 -22.95
CA LYS A 216 -8.91 7.94 -23.51
C LYS A 216 -10.20 7.39 -24.13
N ARG A 217 -11.37 7.70 -23.55
CA ARG A 217 -12.67 7.28 -24.10
C ARG A 217 -13.03 8.06 -25.37
N GLU A 218 -12.87 9.38 -25.33
CA GLU A 218 -13.10 10.24 -26.50
C GLU A 218 -12.25 9.80 -27.70
N GLN A 219 -10.99 9.43 -27.49
CA GLN A 219 -10.15 8.87 -28.55
C GLN A 219 -10.61 7.50 -29.05
N GLN A 220 -11.13 6.64 -28.17
CA GLN A 220 -11.64 5.33 -28.57
C GLN A 220 -12.93 5.46 -29.39
N GLU A 221 -13.78 6.42 -29.04
CA GLU A 221 -14.99 6.77 -29.80
C GLU A 221 -14.64 7.36 -31.16
N HIS A 222 -13.66 8.27 -31.21
CA HIS A 222 -13.20 8.86 -32.48
C HIS A 222 -12.54 7.83 -33.41
N ASN A 223 -11.69 6.95 -32.88
CA ASN A 223 -11.09 5.86 -33.66
C ASN A 223 -12.10 4.79 -34.06
N GLY A 224 -13.17 4.58 -33.28
CA GLY A 224 -14.26 3.68 -33.63
C GLY A 224 -15.04 4.18 -34.84
N ASN A 225 -15.35 5.47 -34.89
CA ASN A 225 -16.09 6.08 -36.00
C ASN A 225 -15.26 6.24 -37.29
N ALA A 226 -13.94 6.39 -37.19
CA ALA A 226 -13.06 6.48 -38.36
C ALA A 226 -12.91 5.15 -39.12
N ASN A 227 -13.11 4.01 -38.45
CA ASN A 227 -13.07 2.68 -39.09
C ASN A 227 -14.37 2.30 -39.81
N ASP A 228 -15.49 3.00 -39.55
CA ASP A 228 -16.79 2.77 -40.21
C ASP A 228 -16.99 3.64 -41.47
N THR A 229 -16.03 4.49 -41.82
CA THR A 229 -16.13 5.43 -42.96
C THR A 229 -15.26 5.09 -44.17
N ASP A 230 -14.51 3.98 -44.14
CA ASP A 230 -13.68 3.53 -45.28
C ASP A 230 -14.04 2.10 -45.73
N THR A 231 -15.24 1.93 -46.26
CA THR A 231 -15.56 0.87 -47.24
C THR A 231 -16.87 1.24 -47.97
N GLY A 232 -16.80 2.34 -48.72
CA GLY A 232 -17.74 2.57 -49.81
C GLY A 232 -17.22 1.86 -51.05
N ASP A 233 -17.66 0.62 -51.29
CA ASP A 233 -17.99 0.20 -52.66
C ASP A 233 -18.95 -1.00 -52.71
N THR A 234 -20.13 -0.69 -53.23
CA THR A 234 -21.11 -1.54 -53.93
C THR A 234 -20.89 -3.05 -54.01
N VAL A 235 -21.71 -3.84 -53.28
CA VAL A 235 -22.28 -5.10 -53.80
C VAL A 235 -23.71 -5.31 -53.28
N VAL A 236 -24.59 -5.59 -54.24
CA VAL A 236 -26.02 -5.92 -54.15
C VAL A 236 -26.28 -7.31 -53.54
N SER A 237 -27.39 -7.43 -52.79
CA SER A 237 -28.19 -8.64 -52.53
C SER A 237 -27.65 -9.70 -51.54
N SER A 238 -28.35 -9.88 -50.41
CA SER A 238 -29.43 -10.88 -50.30
C SER A 238 -29.81 -11.08 -48.82
N ARG A 239 -31.05 -10.72 -48.47
CA ARG A 239 -31.64 -11.06 -47.16
C ARG A 239 -31.73 -12.59 -47.02
N ARG A 240 -31.17 -13.16 -45.96
CA ARG A 240 -31.55 -14.49 -45.46
C ARG A 240 -32.07 -14.39 -44.05
N THR A 241 -33.37 -14.59 -43.94
CA THR A 241 -34.15 -14.78 -42.72
C THR A 241 -33.72 -16.09 -42.05
N ALA A 242 -33.31 -16.06 -40.79
CA ALA A 242 -33.07 -17.25 -39.98
C ALA A 242 -34.16 -17.35 -38.91
N VAL A 243 -35.05 -18.34 -39.10
CA VAL A 243 -36.11 -18.74 -38.17
C VAL A 243 -35.47 -19.45 -36.98
N ARG A 244 -35.80 -19.02 -35.75
CA ARG A 244 -35.45 -19.71 -34.51
C ARG A 244 -36.43 -20.86 -34.28
N ALA A 245 -35.92 -22.10 -34.26
CA ALA A 245 -36.63 -23.25 -33.70
C ALA A 245 -36.24 -23.41 -32.22
N ILE A 246 -37.25 -23.47 -31.36
CA ILE A 246 -37.14 -23.84 -29.94
C ILE A 246 -37.54 -25.31 -29.85
N ALA A 247 -36.67 -26.17 -29.32
CA ALA A 247 -37.02 -27.52 -28.93
C ALA A 247 -37.23 -27.55 -27.41
N LEU A 248 -38.33 -28.20 -27.00
CA LEU A 248 -38.72 -28.50 -25.62
C LEU A 248 -37.78 -29.55 -25.01
#